data_AF-A0A352XFN3-F1
#
_entry.id   AF-A0A352XFN3-F1
#
_cell.length_a   1.000
_cell.length_b   1.000
_cell.length_c   1.000
_cell.angle_alpha   90.00
_cell.angle_beta   90.00
_cell.angle_gamma   90.00
#
_symmetry.space_group_name_H-M   'P 1'
#
loop_
_entity.id
_entity.type
_entity.pdbx_description
1 polymer ?
#
loop_
_entity_poly.entity_id
_entity_poly.type
_entity_poly.pdbx_seq_one_letter_code
_entity_poly.pdbx_strand_id
1 'polypeptide(L)'
;MTTEIEQWQNFLTTVQKDILPIYRRHEKEFDYMRFHGRLHICRSIIFAEIMASLYSSFMEIDKFAIRYAVAFHDSGRQGNGIDIWESVSAENCGNYLRQTLGIDDAYSQYVSQLIVKQKTPIDINQQIANDADTLEIMRLKTKSGFKPSYWHFGKNIPELISWRETLIDEAWQLIDFTEKLNRQLVQTSYFQDTITLAKAYPLMGSILQEVEG
;
A
#
# COMPACT_ATOMS: atom_id res chain seq x y z
N MET A 1 11.10 -23.15 1.90
CA MET A 1 10.30 -22.04 1.34
C MET A 1 9.33 -21.62 2.42
N THR A 2 9.32 -20.34 2.78
CA THR A 2 8.35 -19.81 3.75
C THR A 2 6.97 -19.79 3.12
N THR A 3 5.92 -20.04 3.89
CA THR A 3 4.53 -19.93 3.40
C THR A 3 4.16 -18.46 3.15
N GLU A 4 3.07 -18.23 2.42
CA GLU A 4 2.56 -16.87 2.20
C GLU A 4 2.18 -16.18 3.53
N ILE A 5 1.64 -16.94 4.48
CA ILE A 5 1.33 -16.47 5.84
C ILE A 5 2.60 -16.02 6.55
N GLU A 6 3.66 -16.83 6.51
CA GLU A 6 4.95 -16.46 7.12
C GLU A 6 5.55 -15.21 6.47
N GLN A 7 5.46 -15.10 5.14
CA GLN A 7 5.90 -13.90 4.42
C GLN A 7 5.11 -12.66 4.82
N TRP A 8 3.79 -12.78 4.97
CA TRP A 8 2.93 -11.70 5.44
C TRP A 8 3.32 -11.27 6.86
N GLN A 9 3.42 -12.20 7.81
CA GLN A 9 3.77 -11.87 9.21
C GLN A 9 5.16 -11.24 9.35
N ASN A 10 6.14 -11.72 8.60
CA ASN A 10 7.48 -11.13 8.54
C ASN A 10 7.43 -9.71 7.97
N PHE A 11 6.63 -9.49 6.93
CA PHE A 11 6.42 -8.18 6.34
C PHE A 11 5.72 -7.22 7.31
N LEU A 12 4.69 -7.65 8.03
CA LEU A 12 4.02 -6.83 9.06
C LEU A 12 5.00 -6.34 10.13
N THR A 13 5.84 -7.26 10.62
CA THR A 13 6.90 -6.94 11.59
C THR A 13 7.88 -5.92 11.03
N THR A 14 8.29 -6.11 9.77
CA THR A 14 9.20 -5.22 9.05
C THR A 14 8.61 -3.82 8.89
N VAL A 15 7.36 -3.72 8.43
CA VAL A 15 6.66 -2.43 8.27
C VAL A 15 6.61 -1.69 9.60
N GLN A 16 6.18 -2.37 10.65
CA GLN A 16 6.00 -1.77 11.97
C GLN A 16 7.32 -1.28 12.58
N LYS A 17 8.40 -2.05 12.42
CA LYS A 17 9.69 -1.78 13.07
C LYS A 17 10.58 -0.82 12.29
N ASP A 18 10.64 -0.99 10.97
CA ASP A 18 11.69 -0.35 10.16
C ASP A 18 11.14 0.72 9.21
N ILE A 19 9.90 0.56 8.72
CA ILE A 19 9.32 1.44 7.69
C ILE A 19 8.46 2.55 8.30
N LEU A 20 7.52 2.24 9.20
CA LEU A 20 6.67 3.25 9.85
C LEU A 20 7.44 4.35 10.61
N PRO A 21 8.65 4.12 11.17
CA PRO A 21 9.45 5.21 11.72
C PRO A 21 9.84 6.30 10.72
N ILE A 22 9.98 5.98 9.43
CA ILE A 22 10.24 6.96 8.36
C ILE A 22 9.05 7.92 8.28
N TYR A 23 7.84 7.38 8.13
CA TYR A 23 6.63 8.19 8.05
C TYR A 23 6.31 8.93 9.35
N ARG A 24 6.63 8.35 10.50
CA ARG A 24 6.54 9.06 11.79
C ARG A 24 7.47 10.29 11.83
N ARG A 25 8.61 10.23 11.15
CA ARG A 25 9.52 11.37 11.01
C ARG A 25 8.89 12.44 10.12
N HIS A 26 8.32 12.06 8.96
CA HIS A 26 7.58 12.99 8.10
C HIS A 26 6.51 13.76 8.88
N GLU A 27 5.69 13.03 9.65
CA GLU A 27 4.62 13.59 10.50
C GLU A 27 5.10 14.63 11.53
N LYS A 28 6.40 14.60 11.91
CA LYS A 28 7.02 15.52 12.87
C LYS A 28 7.77 16.67 12.22
N GLU A 29 8.23 16.50 10.98
CA GLU A 29 9.17 17.43 10.34
C GLU A 29 8.48 18.34 9.32
N PHE A 30 7.70 17.78 8.40
CA PHE A 30 7.07 18.58 7.34
C PHE A 30 5.59 18.24 7.12
N ASP A 31 5.17 17.02 7.46
CA ASP A 31 3.83 16.51 7.21
C ASP A 31 2.96 16.48 8.46
N TYR A 32 2.86 17.63 9.14
CA TYR A 32 2.05 17.78 10.35
C TYR A 32 0.57 17.41 10.15
N MET A 33 0.07 17.57 8.93
CA MET A 33 -1.29 17.20 8.53
C MET A 33 -1.43 15.72 8.19
N ARG A 34 -0.32 14.98 8.13
CA ARG A 34 -0.24 13.52 7.92
C ARG A 34 -0.81 13.05 6.59
N PHE A 35 -0.65 13.86 5.54
CA PHE A 35 -1.09 13.48 4.20
C PHE A 35 -0.37 12.24 3.69
N HIS A 36 0.92 12.13 3.95
CA HIS A 36 1.82 11.04 3.56
C HIS A 36 2.37 10.35 4.82
N GLY A 37 1.53 10.26 5.87
CA GLY A 37 1.88 9.70 7.16
C GLY A 37 1.69 8.18 7.23
N ARG A 38 1.84 7.63 8.42
CA ARG A 38 1.77 6.18 8.66
C ARG A 38 0.44 5.57 8.26
N LEU A 39 -0.67 6.27 8.53
CA LEU A 39 -2.01 5.73 8.25
C LEU A 39 -2.26 5.55 6.75
N HIS A 40 -1.82 6.54 5.96
CA HIS A 40 -1.88 6.48 4.50
C HIS A 40 -1.15 5.24 3.99
N ILE A 41 0.06 4.98 4.49
CA ILE A 41 0.86 3.82 4.06
C ILE A 41 0.24 2.50 4.51
N CYS A 42 -0.23 2.42 5.76
CA CYS A 42 -0.90 1.21 6.26
C CYS A 42 -2.12 0.84 5.40
N ARG A 43 -2.98 1.82 5.05
CA ARG A 43 -4.14 1.56 4.18
C ARG A 43 -3.74 1.24 2.74
N SER A 44 -2.75 1.95 2.19
CA SER A 44 -2.22 1.66 0.85
C SER A 44 -1.75 0.21 0.74
N ILE A 45 -1.00 -0.28 1.73
CA ILE A 45 -0.54 -1.67 1.77
C ILE A 45 -1.73 -2.64 1.84
N ILE A 46 -2.75 -2.37 2.66
CA ILE A 46 -3.95 -3.19 2.73
C ILE A 46 -4.64 -3.24 1.36
N PHE A 47 -4.87 -2.09 0.72
CA PHE A 47 -5.52 -2.05 -0.59
C PHE A 47 -4.72 -2.80 -1.65
N ALA A 48 -3.40 -2.65 -1.64
CA ALA A 48 -2.50 -3.37 -2.53
C ALA A 48 -2.59 -4.89 -2.31
N GLU A 49 -2.62 -5.36 -1.06
CA GLU A 49 -2.78 -6.77 -0.72
C GLU A 49 -4.11 -7.34 -1.21
N ILE A 50 -5.20 -6.61 -1.00
CA ILE A 50 -6.54 -7.00 -1.46
C ILE A 50 -6.56 -7.12 -2.99
N MET A 51 -6.08 -6.11 -3.69
CA MET A 51 -6.03 -6.13 -5.15
C MET A 51 -5.12 -7.24 -5.68
N ALA A 52 -3.94 -7.42 -5.08
CA ALA A 52 -3.00 -8.46 -5.47
C ALA A 52 -3.62 -9.85 -5.33
N SER A 53 -4.28 -10.15 -4.19
CA SER A 53 -4.99 -11.42 -3.97
C SER A 53 -6.12 -11.64 -4.98
N LEU A 54 -6.88 -10.60 -5.31
CA LEU A 54 -7.92 -10.70 -6.33
C LEU A 54 -7.33 -11.00 -7.72
N TYR A 55 -6.23 -10.35 -8.09
CA TYR A 55 -5.54 -10.63 -9.36
C TYR A 55 -4.86 -12.00 -9.40
N SER A 56 -4.40 -12.54 -8.27
CA SER A 56 -3.72 -13.85 -8.21
C SER A 56 -4.56 -15.02 -8.75
N SER A 57 -5.88 -14.87 -8.81
CA SER A 57 -6.77 -15.87 -9.43
C SER A 57 -6.68 -15.91 -10.96
N PHE A 58 -6.09 -14.89 -11.58
CA PHE A 58 -6.10 -14.68 -13.03
C PHE A 58 -4.71 -14.61 -13.64
N MET A 59 -3.70 -14.27 -12.85
CA MET A 59 -2.32 -14.14 -13.31
C MET A 59 -1.31 -14.25 -12.17
N GLU A 60 -0.06 -14.47 -12.52
CA GLU A 60 1.05 -14.44 -11.56
C GLU A 60 1.24 -13.03 -11.02
N ILE A 61 1.22 -12.91 -9.69
CA ILE A 61 1.37 -11.64 -8.98
C ILE A 61 2.51 -11.74 -7.99
N ASP A 62 3.41 -10.77 -8.05
CA ASP A 62 4.52 -10.66 -7.12
C ASP A 62 4.11 -9.82 -5.90
N LYS A 63 3.44 -10.46 -4.95
CA LYS A 63 2.98 -9.81 -3.72
C LYS A 63 4.14 -9.24 -2.91
N PHE A 64 5.31 -9.88 -2.90
CA PHE A 64 6.49 -9.35 -2.21
C PHE A 64 6.89 -8.00 -2.80
N ALA A 65 7.04 -7.93 -4.12
CA ALA A 65 7.40 -6.70 -4.82
C ALA A 65 6.38 -5.59 -4.56
N ILE A 66 5.08 -5.89 -4.69
CA ILE A 66 4.00 -4.92 -4.47
C ILE A 66 4.03 -4.38 -3.03
N ARG A 67 4.11 -5.26 -2.03
CA ARG A 67 4.13 -4.91 -0.61
C ARG A 67 5.26 -3.93 -0.30
N TYR A 68 6.48 -4.22 -0.74
CA TYR A 68 7.63 -3.35 -0.49
C TYR A 68 7.61 -2.06 -1.31
N ALA A 69 7.19 -2.12 -2.57
CA ALA A 69 7.03 -0.92 -3.39
C ALA A 69 6.05 0.07 -2.73
N VAL A 70 4.86 -0.40 -2.34
CA VAL A 70 3.83 0.43 -1.71
C VAL A 70 4.29 0.92 -0.33
N ALA A 71 4.95 0.08 0.47
CA ALA A 71 5.44 0.48 1.79
C ALA A 71 6.49 1.61 1.73
N PHE A 72 7.25 1.71 0.64
CA PHE A 72 8.30 2.72 0.48
C PHE A 72 7.95 3.89 -0.45
N HIS A 73 6.79 3.88 -1.11
CA HIS A 73 6.52 4.79 -2.24
C HIS A 73 6.63 6.29 -1.87
N ASP A 74 6.36 6.67 -0.63
CA ASP A 74 6.48 8.03 -0.10
C ASP A 74 7.64 8.21 0.89
N SER A 75 8.50 7.20 1.07
CA SER A 75 9.59 7.21 2.05
C SER A 75 10.65 8.28 1.79
N GLY A 76 10.77 8.77 0.55
CA GLY A 76 11.73 9.80 0.16
C GLY A 76 11.20 11.23 0.25
N ARG A 77 9.94 11.44 0.63
CA ARG A 77 9.33 12.78 0.65
C ARG A 77 10.05 13.70 1.62
N GLN A 78 10.18 14.96 1.22
CA GLN A 78 10.74 16.05 2.05
C GLN A 78 9.78 17.24 2.20
N GLY A 79 8.57 17.13 1.64
CA GLY A 79 7.59 18.19 1.64
C GLY A 79 6.22 17.72 1.15
N ASN A 80 5.25 18.62 1.27
CA ASN A 80 3.88 18.43 0.79
C ASN A 80 3.62 19.29 -0.46
N GLY A 81 2.68 18.87 -1.30
CA GLY A 81 2.16 19.66 -2.42
C GLY A 81 2.93 19.58 -3.75
N ILE A 82 4.11 18.97 -3.76
CA ILE A 82 4.88 18.65 -4.98
C ILE A 82 5.18 17.15 -4.96
N ASP A 83 5.12 16.46 -6.10
CA ASP A 83 5.36 15.02 -6.21
C ASP A 83 6.60 14.74 -7.07
N ILE A 84 7.79 14.80 -6.47
CA ILE A 84 9.10 14.71 -7.17
C ILE A 84 10.10 13.75 -6.49
N TRP A 85 9.70 13.06 -5.42
CA TRP A 85 10.61 12.26 -4.60
C TRP A 85 10.59 10.76 -4.90
N GLU A 86 9.88 10.35 -5.96
CA GLU A 86 9.72 8.93 -6.31
C GLU A 86 11.06 8.22 -6.51
N SER A 87 12.03 8.87 -7.17
CA SER A 87 13.37 8.29 -7.34
C SER A 87 14.10 8.07 -6.02
N VAL A 88 13.90 8.96 -5.03
CA VAL A 88 14.48 8.82 -3.69
C VAL A 88 13.77 7.70 -2.92
N SER A 89 12.44 7.63 -3.01
CA SER A 89 11.65 6.53 -2.45
C SER A 89 12.04 5.17 -3.03
N ALA A 90 12.26 5.10 -4.35
CA ALA A 90 12.75 3.93 -5.05
C ALA A 90 14.15 3.53 -4.57
N GLU A 91 15.07 4.49 -4.45
CA GLU A 91 16.41 4.24 -3.92
C GLU A 91 16.37 3.69 -2.48
N ASN A 92 15.55 4.29 -1.61
CA ASN A 92 15.34 3.81 -0.24
C ASN A 92 14.86 2.35 -0.22
N CYS A 93 13.86 2.02 -1.05
CA CYS A 93 13.34 0.66 -1.18
C CYS A 93 14.43 -0.32 -1.63
N GLY A 94 15.12 -0.02 -2.73
CA GLY A 94 16.16 -0.89 -3.28
C GLY A 94 17.34 -1.08 -2.33
N ASN A 95 17.76 -0.02 -1.63
CA ASN A 95 18.81 -0.11 -0.61
C ASN A 95 18.37 -0.97 0.57
N TYR A 96 17.13 -0.81 1.06
CA TYR A 96 16.62 -1.62 2.16
C TYR A 96 16.57 -3.11 1.80
N LEU A 97 16.05 -3.44 0.61
CA LEU A 97 15.98 -4.83 0.14
C LEU A 97 17.38 -5.46 0.03
N ARG A 98 18.34 -4.77 -0.58
CA ARG A 98 19.72 -5.29 -0.72
C ARG A 98 20.46 -5.38 0.61
N GLN A 99 20.48 -4.29 1.36
CA GLN A 99 21.39 -4.12 2.49
C GLN A 99 20.83 -4.69 3.80
N THR A 100 19.50 -4.63 3.98
CA THR A 100 18.85 -5.09 5.20
C THR A 100 18.30 -6.51 5.05
N LEU A 101 17.65 -6.81 3.92
CA LEU A 101 17.02 -8.12 3.69
C LEU A 101 17.92 -9.10 2.91
N GLY A 102 19.04 -8.65 2.37
CA GLY A 102 19.96 -9.50 1.59
C GLY A 102 19.36 -10.01 0.28
N ILE A 103 18.40 -9.28 -0.29
CA ILE A 103 17.75 -9.61 -1.55
C ILE A 103 18.67 -9.27 -2.72
N ASP A 104 18.68 -10.12 -3.74
CA ASP A 104 19.49 -9.94 -4.95
C ASP A 104 19.32 -8.55 -5.59
N ASP A 105 20.40 -8.05 -6.20
CA ASP A 105 20.47 -6.70 -6.77
C ASP A 105 19.47 -6.48 -7.90
N ALA A 106 19.35 -7.45 -8.82
CA ALA A 106 18.48 -7.33 -9.99
C ALA A 106 17.01 -7.32 -9.56
N TYR A 107 16.64 -8.19 -8.63
CA TYR A 107 15.29 -8.23 -8.09
C TYR A 107 14.97 -6.99 -7.24
N SER A 108 15.90 -6.54 -6.39
CA SER A 108 15.75 -5.30 -5.62
C SER A 108 15.58 -4.08 -6.52
N GLN A 109 16.29 -4.04 -7.65
CA GLN A 109 16.12 -3.01 -8.66
C GLN A 109 14.72 -3.07 -9.27
N TYR A 110 14.25 -4.25 -9.67
CA TYR A 110 12.89 -4.42 -10.18
C TYR A 110 11.83 -3.88 -9.19
N VAL A 111 11.88 -4.30 -7.92
CA VAL A 111 10.92 -3.83 -6.90
C VAL A 111 10.96 -2.31 -6.74
N SER A 112 12.15 -1.72 -6.70
CA SER A 112 12.30 -0.26 -6.57
C SER A 112 11.69 0.52 -7.75
N GLN A 113 11.76 -0.02 -8.96
CA GLN A 113 11.23 0.65 -10.15
C GLN A 113 9.71 0.66 -10.21
N LEU A 114 9.02 -0.20 -9.45
CA LEU A 114 7.57 -0.15 -9.34
C LEU A 114 7.08 1.17 -8.72
N ILE A 115 7.91 1.84 -7.90
CA ILE A 115 7.59 3.13 -7.24
C ILE A 115 7.61 4.31 -8.22
N VAL A 116 8.46 4.27 -9.25
CA VAL A 116 8.64 5.40 -10.17
C VAL A 116 7.47 5.44 -11.14
N LYS A 117 6.61 6.47 -11.04
CA LYS A 117 5.38 6.54 -11.83
C LYS A 117 5.70 6.71 -13.30
N GLN A 118 5.05 5.89 -14.11
CA GLN A 118 5.12 5.96 -15.57
C GLN A 118 3.75 6.29 -16.14
N LYS A 119 3.72 6.89 -17.34
CA LYS A 119 2.46 7.13 -18.07
C LYS A 119 1.69 5.83 -18.31
N THR A 120 2.41 4.73 -18.49
CA THR A 120 1.86 3.39 -18.61
C THR A 120 2.66 2.50 -17.66
N PRO A 121 2.00 1.77 -16.74
CA PRO A 121 2.69 0.83 -15.86
C PRO A 121 3.50 -0.18 -16.67
N ILE A 122 4.70 -0.53 -16.18
CA ILE A 122 5.57 -1.54 -16.79
C ILE A 122 4.86 -2.89 -16.83
N ASP A 123 4.17 -3.24 -15.74
CA ASP A 123 3.44 -4.49 -15.58
C ASP A 123 2.26 -4.35 -14.60
N ILE A 124 1.62 -5.47 -14.29
CA ILE A 124 0.50 -5.54 -13.35
C ILE A 124 0.91 -5.21 -11.92
N ASN A 125 2.13 -5.53 -11.49
CA ASN A 125 2.59 -5.27 -10.13
C ASN A 125 2.75 -3.76 -9.89
N GLN A 126 3.31 -3.04 -10.87
CA GLN A 126 3.34 -1.58 -10.85
C GLN A 126 1.93 -0.99 -10.90
N GLN A 127 1.03 -1.56 -11.71
CA GLN A 127 -0.35 -1.08 -11.76
C GLN A 127 -1.03 -1.20 -10.40
N ILE A 128 -0.93 -2.34 -9.73
CA ILE A 128 -1.51 -2.57 -8.39
C ILE A 128 -0.93 -1.58 -7.38
N ALA A 129 0.39 -1.35 -7.39
CA ALA A 129 1.03 -0.38 -6.51
C ALA A 129 0.49 1.05 -6.72
N ASN A 130 0.38 1.48 -7.98
CA ASN A 130 -0.17 2.79 -8.33
C ASN A 130 -1.66 2.93 -7.99
N ASP A 131 -2.43 1.86 -8.23
CA ASP A 131 -3.87 1.82 -7.97
C ASP A 131 -4.16 1.90 -6.46
N ALA A 132 -3.25 1.39 -5.61
CA ALA A 132 -3.39 1.41 -4.16
C ALA A 132 -3.29 2.84 -3.59
N ASP A 133 -2.28 3.61 -4.03
CA ASP A 133 -2.16 5.04 -3.72
C ASP A 133 -3.30 5.86 -4.35
N THR A 134 -3.77 5.47 -5.53
CA THR A 134 -4.89 6.14 -6.20
C THR A 134 -6.19 6.06 -5.40
N LEU A 135 -6.55 4.90 -4.84
CA LEU A 135 -7.76 4.76 -3.99
C LEU A 135 -7.72 5.69 -2.77
N GLU A 136 -6.52 5.86 -2.23
CA GLU A 136 -6.21 6.66 -1.07
C GLU A 136 -6.54 8.16 -1.28
N ILE A 137 -6.65 8.65 -2.53
CA ILE A 137 -7.09 10.03 -2.85
C ILE A 137 -8.48 10.38 -2.31
N MET A 138 -9.31 9.36 -2.04
CA MET A 138 -10.61 9.54 -1.40
C MET A 138 -10.50 10.29 -0.07
N ARG A 139 -9.40 10.13 0.69
CA ARG A 139 -9.20 10.86 1.95
C ARG A 139 -9.13 12.38 1.75
N LEU A 140 -8.68 12.84 0.58
CA LEU A 140 -8.53 14.26 0.24
C LEU A 140 -9.75 14.84 -0.48
N LYS A 141 -10.51 14.00 -1.20
CA LYS A 141 -11.60 14.44 -2.10
C LYS A 141 -12.98 13.93 -1.70
N THR A 142 -13.07 13.09 -0.67
CA THR A 142 -14.23 12.25 -0.34
C THR A 142 -14.52 11.18 -1.40
N LYS A 143 -15.39 10.22 -1.07
CA LYS A 143 -15.86 9.20 -2.02
C LYS A 143 -16.44 9.80 -3.31
N SER A 144 -17.25 10.86 -3.20
CA SER A 144 -17.90 11.49 -4.37
C SER A 144 -16.91 12.26 -5.26
N GLY A 145 -15.78 12.68 -4.70
CA GLY A 145 -14.70 13.32 -5.45
C GLY A 145 -13.72 12.34 -6.09
N PHE A 146 -13.83 11.04 -5.78
CA PHE A 146 -13.06 10.00 -6.46
C PHE A 146 -13.52 9.86 -7.91
N LYS A 147 -12.55 9.72 -8.82
CA LYS A 147 -12.81 9.57 -10.24
C LYS A 147 -12.31 8.18 -10.68
N PRO A 148 -13.21 7.18 -10.77
CA PRO A 148 -12.82 5.81 -11.10
C PRO A 148 -12.07 5.67 -12.45
N SER A 149 -12.17 6.65 -13.34
CA SER A 149 -11.43 6.66 -14.61
C SER A 149 -9.91 6.76 -14.46
N TYR A 150 -9.41 7.22 -13.30
CA TYR A 150 -7.97 7.21 -12.99
C TYR A 150 -7.49 5.92 -12.33
N TRP A 151 -8.42 5.04 -11.96
CA TRP A 151 -8.13 3.79 -11.26
C TRP A 151 -8.29 2.59 -12.19
N HIS A 152 -7.21 1.84 -12.40
CA HIS A 152 -7.09 0.83 -13.45
C HIS A 152 -7.48 -0.59 -13.01
N PHE A 153 -7.75 -0.80 -11.72
CA PHE A 153 -8.09 -2.09 -11.15
C PHE A 153 -9.20 -2.84 -11.92
N GLY A 154 -8.93 -4.06 -12.37
CA GLY A 154 -9.88 -4.88 -13.10
C GLY A 154 -10.25 -4.40 -14.50
N LYS A 155 -9.70 -3.29 -15.02
CA LYS A 155 -10.11 -2.72 -16.33
C LYS A 155 -10.05 -3.72 -17.49
N ASN A 156 -9.16 -4.70 -17.40
CA ASN A 156 -8.94 -5.72 -18.44
C ASN A 156 -9.45 -7.13 -18.03
N ILE A 157 -10.06 -7.28 -16.85
CA ILE A 157 -10.52 -8.57 -16.31
C ILE A 157 -11.98 -8.40 -15.84
N PRO A 158 -12.97 -8.86 -16.63
CA PRO A 158 -14.40 -8.68 -16.33
C PRO A 158 -14.82 -9.11 -14.92
N GLU A 159 -14.25 -10.20 -14.43
CA GLU A 159 -14.51 -10.75 -13.09
C GLU A 159 -14.01 -9.84 -11.97
N LEU A 160 -13.01 -8.98 -12.23
CA LEU A 160 -12.53 -7.97 -11.29
C LEU A 160 -13.30 -6.66 -11.39
N ILE A 161 -13.92 -6.38 -12.55
CA ILE A 161 -14.78 -5.20 -12.71
C ILE A 161 -15.95 -5.24 -11.73
N SER A 162 -16.52 -6.41 -11.49
CA SER A 162 -17.63 -6.57 -10.53
C SER A 162 -17.24 -6.22 -9.09
N TRP A 163 -15.95 -6.31 -8.74
CA TRP A 163 -15.44 -5.97 -7.41
C TRP A 163 -15.09 -4.50 -7.23
N ARG A 164 -15.06 -3.70 -8.32
CA ARG A 164 -14.62 -2.29 -8.26
C ARG A 164 -15.44 -1.46 -7.29
N GLU A 165 -16.76 -1.52 -7.38
CA GLU A 165 -17.65 -0.73 -6.52
C GLU A 165 -17.53 -1.17 -5.06
N THR A 166 -17.53 -2.48 -4.79
CA THR A 166 -17.34 -3.03 -3.44
C THR A 166 -16.02 -2.56 -2.84
N LEU A 167 -14.91 -2.64 -3.58
CA LEU A 167 -13.60 -2.25 -3.08
C LEU A 167 -13.50 -0.73 -2.84
N ILE A 168 -14.07 0.10 -3.73
CA ILE A 168 -14.17 1.56 -3.50
C ILE A 168 -14.95 1.84 -2.21
N ASP A 169 -16.05 1.14 -2.01
CA ASP A 169 -16.96 1.35 -0.89
C ASP A 169 -16.33 0.95 0.44
N GLU A 170 -15.72 -0.23 0.51
CA GLU A 170 -15.01 -0.69 1.71
C GLU A 170 -13.75 0.15 1.98
N ALA A 171 -12.98 0.51 0.95
CA ALA A 171 -11.84 1.40 1.08
C ALA A 171 -12.25 2.78 1.63
N TRP A 172 -13.35 3.35 1.12
CA TRP A 172 -13.88 4.59 1.66
C TRP A 172 -14.29 4.46 3.12
N GLN A 173 -14.99 3.39 3.49
CA GLN A 173 -15.42 3.18 4.87
C GLN A 173 -14.22 3.07 5.81
N LEU A 174 -13.18 2.32 5.42
CA LEU A 174 -11.93 2.22 6.17
C LEU A 174 -11.25 3.58 6.29
N ILE A 175 -11.14 4.34 5.19
CA ILE A 175 -10.54 5.69 5.18
C ILE A 175 -11.31 6.61 6.13
N ASP A 176 -12.62 6.78 5.94
CA ASP A 176 -13.45 7.68 6.72
C ASP A 176 -13.41 7.34 8.22
N PHE A 177 -13.42 6.06 8.56
CA PHE A 177 -13.33 5.62 9.95
C PHE A 177 -11.94 5.88 10.55
N THR A 178 -10.88 5.46 9.85
CA THR A 178 -9.51 5.57 10.39
C THR A 178 -9.01 7.02 10.43
N GLU A 179 -9.45 7.91 9.54
CA GLU A 179 -9.13 9.34 9.62
C GLU A 179 -9.67 9.97 10.91
N LYS A 180 -10.84 9.53 11.40
CA LYS A 180 -11.40 9.96 12.69
C LYS A 180 -10.60 9.44 13.89
N LEU A 181 -9.90 8.32 13.71
CA LEU A 181 -9.09 7.66 14.75
C LEU A 181 -7.58 7.94 14.64
N ASN A 182 -7.11 8.67 13.64
CA ASN A 182 -5.69 8.82 13.28
C ASN A 182 -4.77 9.21 14.48
N ARG A 183 -5.31 9.94 15.46
CA ARG A 183 -4.58 10.35 16.67
C ARG A 183 -4.64 9.36 17.85
N GLN A 184 -5.50 8.35 17.77
CA GLN A 184 -5.81 7.40 18.84
C GLN A 184 -5.14 6.03 18.65
N LEU A 185 -4.62 5.73 17.45
CA LEU A 185 -3.96 4.45 17.17
C LEU A 185 -2.65 4.28 17.97
N VAL A 186 -2.45 3.07 18.47
CA VAL A 186 -1.33 2.73 19.34
C VAL A 186 -0.05 2.70 18.50
N GLN A 187 1.00 3.36 18.98
CA GLN A 187 2.22 3.56 18.20
C GLN A 187 2.95 2.24 17.89
N THR A 188 2.85 1.25 18.78
CA THR A 188 3.58 -0.03 18.70
C THR A 188 2.85 -1.11 17.89
N SER A 189 1.54 -0.98 17.69
CA SER A 189 0.70 -1.92 16.91
C SER A 189 0.00 -1.24 15.74
N TYR A 190 0.46 -0.05 15.33
CA TYR A 190 -0.21 0.83 14.38
C TYR A 190 -0.71 0.14 13.12
N PHE A 191 0.12 -0.70 12.49
CA PHE A 191 -0.30 -1.41 11.29
C PHE A 191 -1.28 -2.54 11.59
N GLN A 192 -1.03 -3.31 12.65
CA GLN A 192 -1.91 -4.40 13.09
C GLN A 192 -3.31 -3.89 13.49
N ASP A 193 -3.38 -2.74 14.16
CA ASP A 193 -4.64 -2.08 14.49
C ASP A 193 -5.40 -1.74 13.20
N THR A 194 -4.71 -1.21 12.19
CA THR A 194 -5.32 -0.86 10.89
C THR A 194 -5.85 -2.09 10.16
N ILE A 195 -5.10 -3.20 10.15
CA ILE A 195 -5.54 -4.49 9.59
C ILE A 195 -6.78 -5.02 10.33
N THR A 196 -6.77 -4.93 11.65
CA THR A 196 -7.90 -5.36 12.49
C THR A 196 -9.18 -4.58 12.13
N LEU A 197 -9.06 -3.27 11.90
CA LEU A 197 -10.17 -2.45 11.43
C LEU A 197 -10.62 -2.82 10.01
N ALA A 198 -9.69 -3.09 9.11
CA ALA A 198 -10.02 -3.49 7.74
C ALA A 198 -10.80 -4.81 7.67
N LYS A 199 -10.58 -5.73 8.61
CA LYS A 199 -11.33 -7.00 8.68
C LYS A 199 -12.81 -6.86 9.02
N ALA A 200 -13.24 -5.68 9.46
CA ALA A 200 -14.66 -5.42 9.69
C ALA A 200 -15.47 -5.33 8.38
N TYR A 201 -14.80 -5.21 7.23
CA TYR A 201 -15.45 -5.11 5.92
C TYR A 201 -15.43 -6.46 5.19
N PRO A 202 -16.54 -6.89 4.56
CA PRO A 202 -16.66 -8.25 4.03
C PRO A 202 -15.56 -8.71 3.07
N LEU A 203 -15.28 -7.94 2.00
CA LEU A 203 -14.28 -8.31 1.00
C LEU A 203 -12.86 -8.23 1.56
N MET A 204 -12.54 -7.15 2.28
CA MET A 204 -11.23 -7.02 2.91
C MET A 204 -10.99 -8.11 3.96
N GLY A 205 -12.00 -8.38 4.77
CA GLY A 205 -11.95 -9.35 5.86
C GLY A 205 -11.76 -10.77 5.36
N SER A 206 -12.45 -11.20 4.30
CA SER A 206 -12.27 -12.55 3.76
C SER A 206 -10.83 -12.77 3.28
N ILE A 207 -10.26 -11.82 2.54
CA ILE A 207 -8.90 -11.93 2.00
C ILE A 207 -7.84 -11.80 3.12
N LEU A 208 -8.02 -10.87 4.06
CA LEU A 208 -7.06 -10.67 5.15
C LEU A 208 -7.03 -11.84 6.14
N GLN A 209 -8.11 -12.62 6.25
CA GLN A 209 -8.12 -13.85 7.05
C GLN A 209 -7.31 -14.96 6.38
N GLU A 210 -7.42 -15.11 5.05
CA GLU A 210 -6.68 -16.13 4.29
C GLU A 210 -5.16 -15.97 4.41
N VAL A 211 -4.65 -14.72 4.45
CA VAL A 211 -3.21 -14.45 4.54
C VAL A 211 -2.67 -14.44 5.97
N GLU A 212 -3.54 -14.54 6.98
CA GLU A 212 -3.12 -14.64 8.39
C GLU A 212 -3.17 -16.06 8.97
N GLY A 213 -3.98 -16.97 8.38
CA GLY A 213 -4.13 -18.35 8.82
C GLY A 213 -5.37 -18.59 9.66
#